data_AF-A0A932JHF8-F1
#
_entry.id   AF-A0A932JHF8-F1
#
_cell.length_a   1.000
_cell.length_b   1.000
_cell.length_c   1.000
_cell.angle_alpha   90.00
_cell.angle_beta   90.00
_cell.angle_gamma   90.00
#
_symmetry.space_group_name_H-M   'P 1'
#
loop_
_entity.id
_entity.type
_entity.pdbx_description
1 polymer ?
#
loop_
_entity_poly.entity_id
_entity_poly.type
_entity_poly.pdbx_seq_one_letter_code
_entity_poly.pdbx_strand_id
1 'polypeptide(L)'
;MSIPIFICRASEGDSLSTNYLISLHPLQMFANGIKVEVERRLPNSHFSIGVSPEFYFGAIDDARDNLLVSANKDTVEVLGFGICVNARAYVSNNPKFGGLQNPVSNFYLFGALEFRSFGLDYTGKAWTLEQENGIEIYRLRNTQIHNSIIRVNVNLGIGNTIFFGNDLFMDLFAYTRVSKAYDNPNKLDNISYR
;
A
#
# COMPACT_ATOMS: atom_id res chain seq x y z
N MET A 1 6.54 -12.60 -2.92
CA MET A 1 5.43 -13.27 -2.20
C MET A 1 5.53 -12.78 -0.76
N SER A 2 4.69 -11.83 -0.36
CA SER A 2 4.60 -11.38 1.03
C SER A 2 3.54 -12.23 1.73
N ILE A 3 3.91 -12.82 2.88
CA ILE A 3 2.96 -13.49 3.77
C ILE A 3 2.68 -12.50 4.89
N PRO A 4 1.62 -11.70 4.81
CA PRO A 4 1.31 -10.83 5.92
C PRO A 4 0.70 -11.66 7.06
N ILE A 5 1.32 -11.57 8.23
CA ILE A 5 0.85 -12.20 9.48
C ILE A 5 0.10 -11.12 10.25
N PHE A 6 -1.14 -11.42 10.66
CA PHE A 6 -2.05 -10.43 11.25
C PHE A 6 -2.48 -10.83 12.66
N ILE A 7 -2.55 -9.84 13.54
CA ILE A 7 -3.18 -9.93 14.85
C ILE A 7 -4.26 -8.85 14.90
N CYS A 8 -5.51 -9.25 15.06
CA CYS A 8 -6.68 -8.38 15.04
C CYS A 8 -7.56 -8.65 16.27
N ARG A 9 -8.47 -7.73 16.59
CA ARG A 9 -9.48 -7.86 17.66
C ARG A 9 -10.87 -7.67 17.06
N ALA A 10 -11.78 -8.62 17.23
CA ALA A 10 -13.21 -8.41 16.99
C ALA A 10 -13.91 -8.07 18.32
N SER A 11 -14.62 -6.94 18.38
CA SER A 11 -15.38 -6.56 19.58
C SER A 11 -16.75 -7.25 19.60
N GLU A 12 -17.09 -7.94 20.68
CA GLU A 12 -18.39 -8.61 20.86
C GLU A 12 -19.45 -7.74 21.55
N GLY A 13 -20.72 -7.97 21.19
CA GLY A 13 -21.90 -7.45 21.88
C GLY A 13 -23.22 -7.66 21.12
N ASP A 14 -23.84 -8.83 21.30
CA ASP A 14 -25.24 -9.27 21.10
C ASP A 14 -26.12 -8.89 19.88
N SER A 15 -26.81 -9.94 19.39
CA SER A 15 -27.98 -10.15 18.50
C SER A 15 -28.35 -9.22 17.34
N LEU A 16 -27.65 -8.11 17.08
CA LEU A 16 -27.81 -7.25 15.91
C LEU A 16 -26.49 -6.50 15.58
N SER A 17 -25.37 -6.99 16.12
CA SER A 17 -24.15 -6.22 16.28
C SER A 17 -23.42 -5.90 14.97
N THR A 18 -23.13 -4.62 14.83
CA THR A 18 -22.33 -3.94 13.82
C THR A 18 -20.87 -4.40 13.89
N ASN A 19 -20.56 -5.64 13.49
CA ASN A 19 -19.22 -6.19 13.64
C ASN A 19 -18.24 -5.53 12.65
N TYR A 20 -17.25 -4.83 13.19
CA TYR A 20 -16.09 -4.34 12.46
C TYR A 20 -14.91 -5.28 12.69
N LEU A 21 -14.24 -5.65 11.61
CA LEU A 21 -12.94 -6.29 11.63
C LEU A 21 -11.90 -5.20 11.36
N ILE A 22 -10.92 -5.07 12.25
CA ILE A 22 -9.84 -4.09 12.11
C ILE A 22 -8.54 -4.86 11.92
N SER A 23 -7.81 -4.57 10.84
CA SER A 23 -6.53 -5.21 10.53
C SER A 23 -5.46 -4.19 10.16
N LEU A 24 -4.21 -4.53 10.46
CA LEU A 24 -3.03 -3.71 10.18
C LEU A 24 -2.11 -4.45 9.23
N HIS A 25 -1.80 -3.85 8.10
CA HIS A 25 -1.01 -4.44 7.02
C HIS A 25 0.30 -3.69 6.88
N PRO A 26 1.46 -4.31 7.16
CA PRO A 26 2.74 -3.73 6.77
C PRO A 26 2.83 -3.75 5.24
N LEU A 27 3.00 -2.57 4.64
CA LEU A 27 3.12 -2.43 3.19
C LEU A 27 4.58 -2.57 2.80
N GLN A 28 5.12 -3.80 2.81
CA GLN A 28 6.48 -4.04 2.36
C GLN A 28 6.51 -4.31 0.85
N MET A 29 6.85 -3.27 0.10
CA MET A 29 7.60 -3.30 -1.16
C MET A 29 7.86 -1.82 -1.51
N PHE A 30 9.11 -1.38 -1.33
CA PHE A 30 9.65 -0.05 -1.67
C PHE A 30 9.37 1.13 -0.71
N ALA A 31 8.52 1.01 0.31
CA ALA A 31 8.41 2.03 1.36
C ALA A 31 8.01 1.39 2.69
N ASN A 32 8.41 1.97 3.82
CA ASN A 32 7.87 1.57 5.12
C ASN A 32 6.45 2.14 5.23
N GLY A 33 5.45 1.34 4.88
CA GLY A 33 4.06 1.78 4.94
C GLY A 33 3.20 0.95 5.90
N ILE A 34 2.11 1.56 6.34
CA ILE A 34 1.08 0.90 7.15
C ILE A 34 -0.26 1.14 6.46
N LYS A 35 -1.01 0.06 6.24
CA LYS A 35 -2.41 0.11 5.85
C LYS A 35 -3.26 -0.35 7.03
N VAL A 36 -4.24 0.48 7.41
CA VAL A 36 -5.22 0.13 8.43
C VAL A 36 -6.51 -0.18 7.72
N GLU A 37 -7.04 -1.39 7.84
CA GLU A 37 -8.27 -1.79 7.17
C GLU A 37 -9.38 -1.99 8.20
N VAL A 38 -10.49 -1.30 7.97
CA VAL A 38 -11.72 -1.42 8.75
C VAL A 38 -12.78 -2.01 7.83
N GLU A 39 -13.10 -3.28 8.06
CA GLU A 39 -14.08 -4.05 7.30
C GLU A 39 -15.35 -4.22 8.13
N ARG A 40 -16.51 -4.05 7.49
CA ARG A 40 -17.80 -4.35 8.07
C ARG A 40 -18.56 -5.35 7.23
N ARG A 41 -19.10 -6.37 7.89
CA ARG A 41 -20.00 -7.33 7.25
C ARG A 41 -21.41 -6.77 7.13
N LEU A 42 -22.05 -7.01 5.99
CA LEU A 42 -23.44 -6.65 5.79
C LEU A 42 -24.33 -7.63 6.59
N PRO A 43 -25.40 -7.14 7.26
CA PRO A 43 -26.29 -7.99 8.04
C PRO A 43 -26.89 -9.12 7.18
N ASN A 44 -26.90 -10.35 7.72
CA ASN A 44 -27.46 -11.55 7.06
C ASN A 44 -26.95 -11.78 5.63
N SER A 45 -25.69 -11.46 5.38
CA SER A 45 -25.13 -11.46 4.03
C SER A 45 -23.75 -12.10 3.96
N HIS A 46 -23.47 -12.65 2.77
CA HIS A 46 -22.16 -13.18 2.42
C HIS A 46 -21.14 -12.05 2.21
N PHE A 47 -21.61 -10.80 2.12
CA PHE A 47 -20.80 -9.68 1.71
C PHE A 47 -20.28 -8.84 2.87
N SER A 48 -19.07 -8.31 2.71
CA SER A 48 -18.50 -7.25 3.53
C SER A 48 -17.94 -6.13 2.68
N ILE A 49 -17.80 -4.96 3.31
CA ILE A 49 -17.22 -3.77 2.71
C ILE A 49 -16.13 -3.27 3.64
N GLY A 50 -14.96 -3.02 3.10
CA GLY A 50 -13.82 -2.48 3.82
C GLY A 50 -13.35 -1.15 3.26
N VAL A 51 -12.89 -0.28 4.15
CA VAL A 51 -12.14 0.92 3.80
C VAL A 51 -10.78 0.82 4.48
N SER A 52 -9.73 1.17 3.76
CA SER A 52 -8.38 1.12 4.28
C SER A 52 -7.59 2.36 3.93
N PRO A 53 -7.36 3.30 4.87
CA PRO A 53 -6.30 4.28 4.71
C PRO A 53 -4.92 3.60 4.67
N GLU A 54 -4.05 4.15 3.83
CA GLU A 54 -2.68 3.71 3.65
C GLU A 54 -1.75 4.90 3.85
N PHE A 55 -0.67 4.70 4.60
CA PHE A 55 0.38 5.70 4.82
C PHE A 55 1.71 5.11 4.40
N TYR A 56 2.48 5.86 3.64
CA TYR A 56 3.79 5.47 3.13
C TYR A 56 4.82 6.47 3.62
N PHE A 57 5.88 5.98 4.23
CA PHE A 57 6.99 6.81 4.68
C PHE A 57 8.31 6.03 4.56
N GLY A 58 9.41 6.75 4.46
CA GLY A 58 10.73 6.17 4.62
C GLY A 58 11.71 6.52 3.52
N ALA A 59 12.98 6.28 3.83
CA ALA A 59 14.09 6.44 2.92
C ALA A 59 14.50 5.06 2.37
N ILE A 60 14.85 5.03 1.09
CA ILE A 60 15.50 3.91 0.43
C ILE A 60 16.91 4.39 0.08
N ASP A 61 17.90 3.86 0.78
CA ASP A 61 19.31 4.05 0.43
C ASP A 61 19.65 3.17 -0.77
N ASP A 62 20.56 3.64 -1.65
CA ASP A 62 21.01 2.91 -2.84
C ASP A 62 19.86 2.49 -3.78
N ALA A 63 18.84 3.33 -3.91
CA ALA A 63 17.75 3.12 -4.87
C ALA A 63 18.28 3.26 -6.31
N ARG A 64 18.95 2.22 -6.80
CA ARG A 64 19.37 2.04 -8.19
C ARG A 64 18.13 1.71 -9.02
N ASP A 65 17.26 2.70 -9.18
CA ASP A 65 15.99 2.46 -9.84
C ASP A 65 16.17 2.52 -11.36
N ASN A 66 15.98 1.36 -11.99
CA ASN A 66 15.90 1.13 -13.44
C ASN A 66 14.72 1.88 -14.10
N LEU A 67 13.98 2.71 -13.36
CA LEU A 67 12.81 3.44 -13.85
C LEU A 67 13.16 4.77 -14.55
N LEU A 68 14.37 5.31 -14.38
CA LEU A 68 14.82 6.50 -15.08
C LEU A 68 16.27 6.30 -15.54
N VAL A 69 16.44 6.07 -16.85
CA VAL A 69 17.72 6.07 -17.53
C VAL A 69 18.37 7.45 -17.30
N SER A 70 19.33 7.56 -16.36
CA SER A 70 20.44 8.55 -16.31
C SER A 70 20.84 9.12 -14.93
N ALA A 71 20.26 8.71 -13.80
CA ALA A 71 20.66 9.29 -12.51
C ALA A 71 21.13 8.23 -11.50
N ASN A 72 22.41 8.33 -11.10
CA ASN A 72 22.94 7.63 -9.93
C ASN A 72 22.37 8.36 -8.70
N LYS A 73 21.25 7.87 -8.17
CA LYS A 73 20.53 8.51 -7.07
C LYS A 73 20.88 7.78 -5.78
N ASP A 74 21.44 8.51 -4.81
CA ASP A 74 22.01 7.96 -3.59
C ASP A 74 20.90 7.60 -2.58
N THR A 75 19.84 8.41 -2.53
CA THR A 75 18.68 8.15 -1.66
C THR A 75 17.35 8.55 -2.31
N VAL A 76 16.29 7.84 -1.91
CA VAL A 76 14.90 8.16 -2.26
C VAL A 76 14.07 8.24 -0.99
N GLU A 77 13.50 9.40 -0.72
CA GLU A 77 12.51 9.57 0.33
C GLU A 77 11.11 9.49 -0.27
N VAL A 78 10.28 8.64 0.35
CA VAL A 78 8.89 8.44 -0.04
C VAL A 78 8.01 8.99 1.07
N LEU A 79 7.08 9.87 0.71
CA LEU A 79 5.95 10.22 1.55
C LEU A 79 4.67 10.08 0.72
N GLY A 80 3.72 9.31 1.21
CA GLY A 80 2.50 9.07 0.45
C GLY A 80 1.31 8.74 1.32
N PHE A 81 0.15 8.91 0.73
CA PHE A 81 -1.13 8.51 1.31
C PHE A 81 -1.94 7.75 0.26
N GLY A 82 -2.78 6.85 0.74
CA GLY A 82 -3.71 6.14 -0.11
C GLY A 82 -5.00 5.82 0.61
N ILE A 83 -6.01 5.48 -0.18
CA ILE A 83 -7.26 4.91 0.31
C ILE A 83 -7.64 3.73 -0.59
N CYS A 84 -7.99 2.63 0.05
CA CYS A 84 -8.53 1.44 -0.57
C CYS A 84 -9.98 1.27 -0.15
N VAL A 85 -10.86 0.98 -1.09
CA VAL A 85 -12.21 0.47 -0.81
C VAL A 85 -12.28 -0.93 -1.37
N ASN A 86 -12.75 -1.87 -0.56
CA ASN A 86 -12.89 -3.26 -0.97
C ASN A 86 -14.28 -3.81 -0.64
N ALA A 87 -14.66 -4.84 -1.40
CA ALA A 87 -15.80 -5.67 -1.11
C ALA A 87 -15.36 -7.13 -1.13
N ARG A 88 -15.79 -7.91 -0.13
CA ARG A 88 -15.50 -9.34 -0.03
C ARG A 88 -16.80 -10.13 0.00
N ALA A 89 -16.80 -11.30 -0.63
CA ALA A 89 -17.91 -12.24 -0.65
C ALA A 89 -17.43 -13.56 -0.06
N TYR A 90 -17.88 -13.87 1.15
CA TYR A 90 -17.51 -15.06 1.91
C TYR A 90 -18.40 -16.25 1.61
N VAL A 91 -17.84 -17.46 1.68
CA VAL A 91 -18.58 -18.70 1.50
C VAL A 91 -19.62 -18.91 2.60
N SER A 92 -19.27 -18.63 3.87
CA SER A 92 -20.23 -18.70 4.99
C SER A 92 -20.66 -17.31 5.45
N ASN A 93 -21.96 -17.15 5.75
CA ASN A 93 -22.58 -15.95 6.34
C ASN A 93 -22.07 -15.63 7.74
N ASN A 94 -21.61 -16.64 8.47
CA ASN A 94 -21.14 -16.47 9.83
C ASN A 94 -19.92 -17.36 10.06
N PRO A 95 -18.70 -16.80 10.04
CA PRO A 95 -17.49 -17.58 10.27
C PRO A 95 -17.39 -18.11 11.70
N LYS A 96 -18.18 -17.58 12.66
CA LYS A 96 -18.22 -18.05 14.05
C LYS A 96 -19.31 -19.09 14.32
N PHE A 97 -20.36 -19.16 13.49
CA PHE A 97 -21.48 -20.11 13.68
C PHE A 97 -21.26 -21.41 12.91
N GLY A 98 -20.33 -22.19 13.41
CA GLY A 98 -20.40 -23.64 13.38
C GLY A 98 -19.82 -24.09 14.70
N GLY A 99 -20.39 -25.09 15.37
CA GLY A 99 -19.82 -25.66 16.62
C GLY A 99 -18.48 -26.37 16.41
N LEU A 100 -17.61 -25.79 15.59
CA LEU A 100 -16.32 -26.30 15.15
C LEU A 100 -15.24 -25.81 16.11
N GLN A 101 -14.34 -26.73 16.45
CA GLN A 101 -13.17 -26.44 17.27
C GLN A 101 -12.27 -25.45 16.52
N ASN A 102 -11.85 -24.40 17.21
CA ASN A 102 -10.89 -23.41 16.69
C ASN A 102 -9.62 -24.11 16.15
N PRO A 103 -9.04 -23.64 15.03
CA PRO A 103 -9.40 -22.43 14.26
C PRO A 103 -10.54 -22.64 13.23
N VAL A 104 -11.33 -21.60 12.98
CA VAL A 104 -12.39 -21.63 11.95
C VAL A 104 -12.00 -20.80 10.73
N SER A 105 -12.00 -21.42 9.55
CA SER A 105 -11.62 -20.78 8.29
C SER A 105 -12.83 -20.40 7.44
N ASN A 106 -12.80 -19.23 6.79
CA ASN A 106 -13.84 -18.80 5.85
C ASN A 106 -13.20 -18.24 4.57
N PHE A 107 -13.41 -18.95 3.47
CA PHE A 107 -12.96 -18.53 2.14
C PHE A 107 -13.79 -17.36 1.62
N TYR A 108 -13.16 -16.49 0.83
CA TYR A 108 -13.84 -15.38 0.18
C TYR A 108 -13.24 -15.04 -1.20
N LEU A 109 -14.07 -14.42 -2.03
CA LEU A 109 -13.64 -13.65 -3.20
C LEU A 109 -13.59 -12.17 -2.81
N PHE A 110 -12.69 -11.39 -3.37
CA PHE A 110 -12.69 -9.94 -3.14
C PHE A 110 -12.36 -9.13 -4.38
N GLY A 111 -12.87 -7.90 -4.38
CA GLY A 111 -12.50 -6.86 -5.32
C GLY A 111 -12.21 -5.56 -4.57
N ALA A 112 -11.20 -4.81 -5.03
CA ALA A 112 -10.81 -3.55 -4.42
C ALA A 112 -10.42 -2.50 -5.45
N LEU A 113 -10.74 -1.25 -5.13
CA LEU A 113 -10.27 -0.06 -5.83
C LEU A 113 -9.36 0.72 -4.88
N GLU A 114 -8.15 1.02 -5.33
CA GLU A 114 -7.16 1.74 -4.55
C GLU A 114 -6.77 3.02 -5.28
N PHE A 115 -6.73 4.13 -4.53
CA PHE A 115 -6.16 5.38 -4.97
C PHE A 115 -4.96 5.70 -4.08
N ARG A 116 -3.82 6.05 -4.68
CA ARG A 116 -2.59 6.38 -3.96
C ARG A 116 -1.94 7.61 -4.56
N SER A 117 -1.36 8.43 -3.70
CA SER A 117 -0.55 9.58 -4.05
C SER A 117 0.78 9.48 -3.33
N PHE A 118 1.87 9.61 -4.09
CA PHE A 118 3.24 9.57 -3.59
C PHE A 118 3.95 10.86 -3.97
N GLY A 119 4.59 11.50 -3.00
CA GLY A 119 5.71 12.39 -3.21
C GLY A 119 7.02 11.61 -3.10
N LEU A 120 7.91 11.83 -4.04
CA LEU A 120 9.21 11.18 -4.13
C LEU A 120 10.27 12.26 -4.22
N ASP A 121 11.08 12.36 -3.18
CA ASP A 121 12.23 13.24 -3.14
C ASP A 121 13.49 12.42 -3.39
N TYR A 122 14.10 12.68 -4.54
CA TYR A 122 15.32 12.03 -4.94
C TYR A 122 16.49 12.96 -4.66
N THR A 123 17.51 12.47 -3.96
CA THR A 123 18.77 13.19 -3.81
C THR A 123 19.94 12.36 -4.32
N GLY A 124 20.86 13.00 -5.03
CA GLY A 124 22.03 12.33 -5.58
C GLY A 124 22.84 13.21 -6.51
N LYS A 125 23.85 12.60 -7.14
CA LYS A 125 24.76 13.27 -8.07
C LYS A 125 24.31 13.06 -9.51
N ALA A 126 24.12 14.16 -10.25
CA ALA A 126 23.79 14.13 -11.67
C ALA A 126 24.73 15.03 -12.49
N TRP A 127 24.99 14.63 -13.73
CA TRP A 127 25.69 15.46 -14.70
C TRP A 127 24.71 16.47 -15.28
N THR A 128 24.94 17.76 -15.03
CA THR A 128 24.15 18.86 -15.57
C THR A 128 24.92 19.55 -16.69
N LEU A 129 24.22 19.82 -17.79
CA LEU A 129 24.75 20.62 -18.89
C LEU A 129 24.61 22.11 -18.54
N GLU A 130 25.72 22.83 -18.56
CA GLU A 130 25.78 24.27 -18.30
C GLU A 130 26.42 24.99 -19.49
N GLN A 131 25.99 26.22 -19.74
CA GLN A 131 26.59 27.07 -20.76
C GLN A 131 27.38 28.19 -20.09
N GLU A 132 28.70 28.18 -20.25
CA GLU A 132 29.60 29.24 -19.78
C GLU A 132 30.37 29.82 -20.95
N ASN A 133 30.25 31.13 -21.15
CA ASN A 133 30.93 31.84 -22.24
C ASN A 133 30.68 31.23 -23.64
N GLY A 134 29.48 30.69 -23.86
CA GLY A 134 29.10 30.04 -25.13
C GLY A 134 29.60 28.61 -25.29
N ILE A 135 30.30 28.05 -24.30
CA ILE A 135 30.77 26.66 -24.29
C ILE A 135 29.82 25.83 -23.42
N GLU A 136 29.43 24.68 -23.93
CA GLU A 136 28.68 23.66 -23.20
C GLU A 136 29.65 22.83 -22.34
N ILE A 137 29.43 22.84 -21.02
CA ILE A 137 30.25 22.13 -20.03
C ILE A 137 29.34 21.20 -19.25
N TYR A 138 29.72 19.93 -19.15
CA TYR A 138 29.09 18.99 -18.22
C TYR A 138 29.73 19.12 -16.85
N ARG A 139 28.93 19.39 -15.82
CA ARG A 139 29.38 19.41 -14.42
C ARG A 139 28.62 18.40 -13.60
N LEU A 140 29.33 17.71 -12.71
CA LEU A 140 28.71 16.84 -11.72
C LEU A 140 28.22 17.70 -10.56
N ARG A 141 26.90 17.73 -10.33
CA ARG A 141 26.27 18.48 -9.23
C ARG A 141 25.44 17.56 -8.36
N ASN A 142 25.22 18.01 -7.13
CA ASN A 142 24.18 17.44 -6.29
C ASN A 142 22.83 18.03 -6.72
N THR A 143 21.88 17.15 -6.99
CA THR A 143 20.57 17.51 -7.51
C THR A 143 19.49 16.95 -6.62
N GLN A 144 18.45 17.74 -6.36
CA GLN A 144 17.19 17.25 -5.83
C GLN A 144 16.18 17.20 -6.97
N ILE A 145 15.52 16.06 -7.11
CA ILE A 145 14.39 15.94 -8.02
C ILE A 145 13.17 15.61 -7.18
N HIS A 146 12.15 16.44 -7.29
CA HIS A 146 10.84 16.12 -6.75
C HIS A 146 9.98 15.50 -7.85
N ASN A 147 9.37 14.35 -7.57
CA ASN A 147 8.37 13.73 -8.42
C ASN A 147 7.11 13.43 -7.62
N SER A 148 5.97 13.50 -8.29
CA SER A 148 4.71 13.05 -7.72
C SER A 148 4.09 11.97 -8.61
N ILE A 149 3.63 10.90 -7.99
CA ILE A 149 2.98 9.78 -8.66
C ILE A 149 1.59 9.61 -8.08
N ILE A 150 0.59 9.67 -8.95
CA ILE A 150 -0.77 9.24 -8.61
C ILE A 150 -0.97 7.85 -9.20
N ARG A 151 -1.48 6.91 -8.40
CA ARG A 151 -1.73 5.53 -8.82
C ARG A 151 -3.15 5.12 -8.51
N VAL A 152 -3.80 4.51 -9.50
CA VAL A 152 -5.09 3.84 -9.34
C VAL A 152 -4.88 2.35 -9.58
N ASN A 153 -5.28 1.52 -8.62
CA ASN A 153 -5.25 0.07 -8.77
C ASN A 153 -6.64 -0.51 -8.68
N VAL A 154 -6.88 -1.54 -9.48
CA VAL A 154 -7.99 -2.47 -9.31
C VAL A 154 -7.39 -3.81 -8.93
N ASN A 155 -7.79 -4.36 -7.79
CA ASN A 155 -7.41 -5.69 -7.36
C ASN A 155 -8.61 -6.62 -7.43
N LEU A 156 -8.37 -7.85 -7.87
CA LEU A 156 -9.33 -8.94 -7.81
C LEU A 156 -8.59 -10.16 -7.27
N GLY A 157 -9.20 -10.88 -6.34
CA GLY A 157 -8.52 -11.98 -5.70
C GLY A 157 -9.41 -12.89 -4.89
N ILE A 158 -8.73 -13.84 -4.25
CA ILE A 158 -9.32 -14.84 -3.37
C ILE A 158 -8.56 -14.83 -2.06
N GLY A 159 -9.23 -15.19 -0.99
CA GLY A 159 -8.58 -15.33 0.30
C GLY A 159 -9.31 -16.26 1.25
N ASN A 160 -8.72 -16.41 2.42
CA ASN A 160 -9.22 -17.19 3.53
C ASN A 160 -8.92 -16.46 4.83
N THR A 161 -9.97 -16.18 5.59
CA THR A 161 -9.84 -15.64 6.94
C THR A 161 -9.94 -16.78 7.95
N ILE A 162 -8.91 -16.93 8.77
CA ILE A 162 -8.77 -17.95 9.80
C ILE A 162 -8.96 -17.28 11.17
N PHE A 163 -10.03 -17.61 11.87
CA PHE A 163 -10.35 -17.09 13.20
C PHE A 163 -9.77 -17.98 14.29
N PHE A 164 -9.15 -17.35 15.29
CA PHE A 164 -8.59 -17.97 16.50
C PHE A 164 -9.39 -17.49 17.70
N GLY A 165 -10.52 -18.14 17.97
CA GLY A 165 -11.48 -17.69 18.97
C GLY A 165 -12.25 -16.45 18.51
N ASN A 166 -12.65 -15.62 19.47
CA ASN A 166 -13.56 -14.50 19.20
C ASN A 166 -12.87 -13.20 18.84
N ASP A 167 -11.61 -13.02 19.25
CA ASP A 167 -10.88 -11.77 19.09
C ASP A 167 -9.95 -11.79 17.89
N LEU A 168 -9.21 -12.88 17.68
CA LEU A 168 -8.08 -12.93 16.77
C LEU A 168 -8.45 -13.56 15.43
N PHE A 169 -7.93 -13.00 14.33
CA PHE A 169 -7.93 -13.67 13.03
C PHE A 169 -6.66 -13.39 12.24
N MET A 170 -6.36 -14.32 11.33
CA MET A 170 -5.34 -14.19 10.30
C MET A 170 -6.04 -14.19 8.94
N ASP A 171 -5.63 -13.29 8.06
CA ASP A 171 -6.18 -13.17 6.72
C ASP A 171 -5.12 -13.53 5.68
N LEU A 172 -5.40 -14.53 4.85
CA LEU A 172 -4.49 -15.01 3.83
C LEU A 172 -5.13 -14.79 2.47
N PHE A 173 -4.47 -14.05 1.58
CA PHE A 173 -5.07 -13.72 0.28
C PHE A 173 -4.03 -13.66 -0.84
N ALA A 174 -4.51 -13.95 -2.04
CA ALA A 174 -3.78 -13.80 -3.28
C ALA A 174 -4.64 -13.00 -4.26
N TYR A 175 -4.01 -12.13 -5.02
CA TYR A 175 -4.72 -11.26 -5.94
C TYR A 175 -3.91 -10.92 -7.18
N THR A 176 -4.63 -10.61 -8.23
CA THR A 176 -4.11 -9.91 -9.39
C THR A 176 -4.40 -8.41 -9.25
N ARG A 177 -3.47 -7.59 -9.74
CA ARG A 177 -3.57 -6.14 -9.72
C ARG A 177 -3.41 -5.59 -11.12
N VAL A 178 -4.39 -4.79 -11.54
CA VAL A 178 -4.24 -3.88 -12.67
C VAL A 178 -3.93 -2.51 -12.10
N SER A 179 -2.82 -1.91 -12.52
CA SER A 179 -2.32 -0.64 -11.99
C SER A 179 -2.17 0.37 -13.13
N LYS A 180 -2.67 1.58 -12.92
CA LYS A 180 -2.37 2.73 -13.77
C LYS A 180 -1.70 3.80 -12.92
N ALA A 181 -0.48 4.17 -13.31
CA ALA A 181 0.24 5.30 -12.74
C ALA A 181 0.12 6.52 -13.66
N TYR A 182 0.03 7.69 -13.03
CA TYR A 182 0.06 9.00 -13.64
C TYR A 182 1.20 9.74 -12.97
N ASP A 183 2.31 9.84 -13.69
CA ASP A 183 3.46 10.58 -13.22
C ASP A 183 3.26 12.05 -13.58
N ASN A 184 3.43 12.92 -12.60
CA ASN A 184 3.54 14.35 -12.83
C ASN A 184 4.96 14.77 -12.45
N PRO A 185 5.93 14.56 -13.36
CA PRO A 185 7.28 15.03 -13.13
C PRO A 185 7.23 16.55 -13.18
N ASN A 186 7.76 17.25 -12.17
CA ASN A 186 8.34 18.59 -12.32
C ASN A 186 8.85 19.16 -10.99
N LYS A 187 10.17 19.14 -10.80
CA LYS A 187 11.07 20.30 -10.73
C LYS A 187 12.47 19.77 -10.42
N LEU A 188 13.45 20.17 -11.22
CA LEU A 188 14.86 19.90 -10.96
C LEU A 188 15.41 21.11 -10.22
N ASP A 189 15.64 20.96 -8.92
CA ASP A 189 16.21 22.04 -8.13
C ASP A 189 17.69 21.73 -7.88
N ASN A 190 18.55 22.64 -8.35
CA ASN A 190 19.98 22.58 -8.07
C ASN A 190 20.19 23.04 -6.62
N ILE A 191 20.56 22.12 -5.73
CA ILE A 191 20.88 22.50 -4.35
C ILE A 191 22.35 22.92 -4.28
N SER A 192 22.60 24.09 -3.69
CA SER A 192 23.96 24.49 -3.30
C SER A 192 24.30 23.83 -1.97
N TYR A 193 25.45 23.17 -1.85
CA TYR A 193 25.92 22.69 -0.55
C TYR A 193 26.14 23.89 0.39
N ARG A 194 25.67 23.76 1.64
CA ARG A 194 26.18 24.53 2.77
C ARG A 194 27.27 23.71 3.46
#